data_AF-A0A963LMK0-F1
#
_entry.id   AF-A0A963LMK0-F1
#
_cell.length_a   1.000
_cell.length_b   1.000
_cell.length_c   1.000
_cell.angle_alpha   90.00
_cell.angle_beta   90.00
_cell.angle_gamma   90.00
#
_symmetry.space_group_name_H-M   'P 1'
#
loop_
_entity.id
_entity.type
_entity.pdbx_description
1 polymer ?
#
loop_
_entity_poly.entity_id
_entity_poly.type
_entity_poly.pdbx_seq_one_letter_code
_entity_poly.pdbx_strand_id
1 'polypeptide(L)'
;MLLALAANAMFLVLIKRSYDEVVSARDHRERSLRLSTELQQETEQLARLVRAYTSTGEARYLLYYYDILGVREGTKTPPEQANPISYWDAVIAGRIRHAIPASGARRSVVELMKSQGFGAAELTALDQVFRATAALSKVEQTAFAATQGLLNPDSGEFVSDGLPRLDIANQMVHSAMYNTLKANQSRAVSVLMATTDDRTQAEVASAERALERWILLSLFSMGGTIVLAVLALRVIRRKVLLPIHQLGQGADRLAEGDYATRTRALNGFDELNALGRTVDTMAQAIEDDIGRRREVQAELELARQQAEEATLA
;
A
#
# COMPACT_ATOMS: atom_id res chain seq x y z
N MET A 1 -18.21 -20.34 13.30
CA MET A 1 -16.73 -20.43 13.42
C MET A 1 -16.07 -20.42 12.05
N LEU A 2 -16.33 -21.38 11.16
CA LEU A 2 -15.71 -21.43 9.82
C LEU A 2 -15.93 -20.16 8.97
N LEU A 3 -17.16 -19.62 8.94
CA LEU A 3 -17.46 -18.36 8.24
C LEU A 3 -16.66 -17.16 8.80
N ALA A 4 -16.49 -17.10 10.12
CA ALA A 4 -15.71 -16.05 10.75
C ALA A 4 -14.21 -16.20 10.42
N LEU A 5 -13.70 -17.44 10.38
CA LEU A 5 -12.33 -17.72 9.98
C LEU A 5 -12.08 -17.33 8.51
N ALA A 6 -13.03 -17.67 7.61
CA ALA A 6 -12.98 -17.29 6.20
C ALA A 6 -13.02 -15.76 6.01
N ALA A 7 -13.84 -15.06 6.79
CA ALA A 7 -13.87 -13.59 6.79
C ALA A 7 -12.53 -12.98 7.21
N ASN A 8 -11.90 -13.50 8.26
CA ASN A 8 -10.55 -13.05 8.68
C ASN A 8 -9.50 -13.31 7.58
N ALA A 9 -9.52 -14.48 6.95
CA ALA A 9 -8.63 -14.77 5.83
C ALA A 9 -8.85 -13.80 4.65
N MET A 10 -10.11 -13.48 4.35
CA MET A 10 -10.45 -12.49 3.32
C MET A 10 -9.92 -11.09 3.68
N PHE A 11 -10.05 -10.65 4.93
CA PHE A 11 -9.49 -9.37 5.39
C PHE A 11 -7.98 -9.32 5.24
N LEU A 12 -7.25 -10.40 5.54
CA LEU A 12 -5.81 -10.46 5.33
C LEU A 12 -5.42 -10.27 3.85
N VAL A 13 -6.17 -10.86 2.92
CA VAL A 13 -5.96 -10.66 1.47
C VAL A 13 -6.21 -9.20 1.08
N LEU A 14 -7.27 -8.59 1.62
CA LEU A 14 -7.60 -7.18 1.35
C LEU A 14 -6.56 -6.21 1.94
N ILE A 15 -6.06 -6.47 3.15
CA ILE A 15 -4.96 -5.72 3.75
C ILE A 15 -3.71 -5.81 2.89
N LYS A 16 -3.34 -7.03 2.44
CA LYS A 16 -2.19 -7.21 1.56
C LYS A 16 -2.34 -6.40 0.28
N ARG A 17 -3.51 -6.46 -0.36
CA ARG A 17 -3.79 -5.69 -1.57
C ARG A 17 -3.68 -4.18 -1.34
N SER A 18 -4.27 -3.65 -0.27
CA SER A 18 -4.17 -2.21 0.04
C SER A 18 -2.75 -1.80 0.43
N TYR A 19 -1.97 -2.69 1.05
CA TYR A 19 -0.55 -2.45 1.28
C TYR A 19 0.23 -2.35 -0.03
N ASP A 20 0.01 -3.29 -0.95
CA ASP A 20 0.63 -3.27 -2.29
C ASP A 20 0.24 -1.98 -3.06
N GLU A 21 -1.01 -1.51 -2.92
CA GLU A 21 -1.48 -0.23 -3.47
C GLU A 21 -0.75 0.99 -2.87
N VAL A 22 -0.50 1.00 -1.55
CA VAL A 22 0.30 2.06 -0.88
C VAL A 22 1.73 2.09 -1.40
N VAL A 23 2.37 0.91 -1.52
CA VAL A 23 3.74 0.81 -2.05
C VAL A 23 3.80 1.32 -3.48
N SER A 24 2.87 0.87 -4.34
CA SER A 24 2.81 1.35 -5.73
C SER A 24 2.57 2.86 -5.84
N ALA A 25 1.73 3.44 -4.96
CA ALA A 25 1.48 4.88 -4.93
C ALA A 25 2.74 5.66 -4.50
N ARG A 26 3.50 5.15 -3.54
CA ARG A 26 4.78 5.75 -3.11
C ARG A 26 5.85 5.67 -4.19
N ASP A 27 5.98 4.53 -4.85
CA ASP A 27 6.90 4.37 -5.99
C ASP A 27 6.53 5.31 -7.15
N HIS A 28 5.23 5.46 -7.42
CA HIS A 28 4.74 6.41 -8.42
C HIS A 28 5.06 7.87 -8.04
N ARG A 29 4.84 8.26 -6.77
CA ARG A 29 5.24 9.56 -6.24
C ARG A 29 6.75 9.81 -6.42
N GLU A 30 7.59 8.87 -6.00
CA GLU A 30 9.04 9.02 -6.09
C GLU A 30 9.50 9.22 -7.55
N ARG A 31 9.01 8.39 -8.48
CA ARG A 31 9.33 8.51 -9.91
C ARG A 31 8.87 9.85 -10.49
N SER A 32 7.66 10.30 -10.14
CA SER A 32 7.08 11.55 -10.65
C SER A 32 7.84 12.78 -10.14
N LEU A 33 8.21 12.77 -8.86
CA LEU A 33 9.02 13.84 -8.25
C LEU A 33 10.43 13.85 -8.82
N ARG A 34 11.06 12.69 -8.98
CA ARG A 34 12.39 12.56 -9.60
C ARG A 34 12.41 13.18 -10.99
N LEU A 35 11.43 12.87 -11.84
CA LEU A 35 11.34 13.42 -13.19
C LEU A 35 11.20 14.95 -13.17
N SER A 36 10.41 15.50 -12.25
CA SER A 36 10.22 16.94 -12.12
C SER A 36 11.50 17.63 -11.60
N THR A 37 12.24 17.00 -10.70
CA THR A 37 13.56 17.46 -10.22
C THR A 37 14.61 17.40 -11.33
N GLU A 38 14.63 16.34 -12.13
CA GLU A 38 15.53 16.22 -13.29
C GLU A 38 15.29 17.37 -14.28
N LEU A 39 14.02 17.69 -14.57
CA LEU A 39 13.67 18.83 -15.42
C LEU A 39 14.14 20.16 -14.84
N GLN A 40 14.00 20.38 -13.52
CA GLN A 40 14.51 21.58 -12.86
C GLN A 40 16.03 21.69 -13.01
N GLN A 41 16.75 20.61 -12.75
CA GLN A 41 18.21 20.58 -12.83
C GLN A 41 18.70 20.80 -14.26
N GLU A 42 18.01 20.24 -15.25
CA GLU A 42 18.27 20.46 -16.67
C GLU A 42 18.16 21.95 -17.02
N THR A 43 17.07 22.63 -16.60
CA THR A 43 16.89 24.08 -16.87
C THR A 43 18.01 24.92 -16.26
N GLU A 44 18.45 24.60 -15.05
CA GLU A 44 19.57 25.28 -14.40
C GLU A 44 20.90 25.00 -15.11
N GLN A 45 21.10 23.79 -15.61
CA GLN A 45 22.28 23.40 -16.37
C GLN A 45 22.38 24.13 -17.71
N LEU A 46 21.27 24.24 -18.43
CA LEU A 46 21.19 25.01 -19.67
C LEU A 46 21.59 26.48 -19.43
N ALA A 47 21.06 27.10 -18.37
CA ALA A 47 21.42 28.49 -18.01
C ALA A 47 22.92 28.63 -17.65
N ARG A 48 23.53 27.62 -17.01
CA ARG A 48 24.98 27.60 -16.76
C ARG A 48 25.79 27.51 -18.06
N LEU A 49 25.38 26.65 -19.00
CA LEU A 49 26.03 26.50 -20.30
C LEU A 49 25.93 27.78 -21.15
N VAL A 50 24.79 28.46 -21.12
CA VAL A 50 24.58 29.77 -21.78
C VAL A 50 25.61 30.79 -21.27
N ARG A 51 25.74 30.92 -19.95
CA ARG A 51 26.70 31.87 -19.34
C ARG A 51 28.15 31.47 -19.61
N ALA A 52 28.47 30.17 -19.57
CA ALA A 52 29.80 29.68 -19.92
C ALA A 52 30.15 29.99 -21.38
N TYR A 53 29.22 29.77 -22.31
CA TYR A 53 29.43 30.06 -23.72
C TYR A 53 29.61 31.56 -24.00
N THR A 54 28.70 32.40 -23.51
CA THR A 54 28.75 33.86 -23.73
C THR A 54 29.97 34.53 -23.10
N SER A 55 30.54 33.96 -22.04
CA SER A 55 31.74 34.50 -21.38
C SER A 55 33.05 34.01 -22.00
N THR A 56 33.10 32.78 -22.51
CA THR A 56 34.34 32.16 -23.01
C THR A 56 34.44 32.11 -24.54
N GLY A 57 33.32 32.14 -25.25
CA GLY A 57 33.25 31.86 -26.69
C GLY A 57 33.54 30.41 -27.09
N GLU A 58 33.74 29.50 -26.13
CA GLU A 58 34.11 28.12 -26.44
C GLU A 58 32.92 27.32 -26.99
N ALA A 59 33.00 26.91 -28.26
CA ALA A 59 31.92 26.22 -28.97
C ALA A 59 31.41 24.93 -28.29
N ARG A 60 32.22 24.28 -27.43
CA ARG A 60 31.80 23.08 -26.69
C ARG A 60 30.55 23.32 -25.83
N TYR A 61 30.42 24.51 -25.23
CA TYR A 61 29.28 24.81 -24.36
C TYR A 61 27.98 24.96 -25.17
N LEU A 62 28.07 25.56 -26.35
CA LEU A 62 26.95 25.66 -27.29
C LEU A 62 26.54 24.27 -27.81
N LEU A 63 27.52 23.40 -28.10
CA LEU A 63 27.25 22.01 -28.49
C LEU A 63 26.48 21.26 -27.39
N TYR A 64 26.97 21.31 -26.14
CA TYR A 64 26.30 20.65 -25.01
C TYR A 64 24.89 21.18 -24.76
N TYR A 65 24.68 22.50 -24.94
CA TYR A 65 23.34 23.10 -24.83
C TYR A 65 22.35 22.46 -25.82
N TYR A 66 22.72 22.34 -27.09
CA TYR A 66 21.86 21.72 -28.11
C TYR A 66 21.79 20.19 -28.00
N ASP A 67 22.77 19.54 -27.37
CA ASP A 67 22.71 18.11 -27.07
C ASP A 67 21.69 17.82 -25.98
N ILE A 68 21.71 18.58 -24.87
CA ILE A 68 20.72 18.48 -23.79
C ILE A 68 19.31 18.77 -24.32
N LEU A 69 19.13 19.87 -25.08
CA LEU A 69 17.83 20.23 -25.64
C LEU A 69 17.29 19.13 -26.57
N GLY A 70 18.15 18.56 -27.41
CA GLY A 70 17.73 17.48 -28.31
C GLY A 70 17.34 16.20 -27.57
N VAL A 71 17.98 15.89 -26.42
CA VAL A 71 17.55 14.78 -25.56
C VAL A 71 16.17 15.05 -24.97
N ARG A 72 15.92 16.26 -24.47
CA ARG A 72 14.63 16.68 -23.90
C ARG A 72 13.48 16.56 -24.92
N GLU A 73 13.72 16.95 -26.16
CA GLU A 73 12.76 16.90 -27.26
C GLU A 73 12.58 15.50 -27.84
N GLY A 74 13.43 14.54 -27.46
CA GLY A 74 13.45 13.20 -28.02
C GLY A 74 14.02 13.13 -29.45
N THR A 75 14.79 14.13 -29.88
CA THR A 75 15.51 14.10 -31.17
C THR A 75 16.85 13.37 -31.03
N LYS A 76 17.47 13.43 -29.84
CA LYS A 76 18.72 12.74 -29.50
C LYS A 76 18.48 11.66 -28.44
N THR A 77 19.36 10.66 -28.43
CA THR A 77 19.34 9.59 -27.42
C THR A 77 19.97 10.11 -26.12
N PRO A 78 19.38 9.87 -24.94
CA PRO A 78 20.04 10.19 -23.68
C PRO A 78 21.36 9.40 -23.53
N PRO A 79 22.39 9.97 -22.88
CA PRO A 79 23.61 9.25 -22.54
C PRO A 79 23.31 8.02 -21.66
N GLU A 80 24.02 6.90 -21.87
CA GLU A 80 23.78 5.62 -21.17
C GLU A 80 24.08 5.65 -19.64
N GLN A 81 24.67 6.73 -19.12
CA GLN A 81 25.15 6.79 -17.74
C GLN A 81 24.04 7.08 -16.73
N ALA A 82 24.09 6.39 -15.58
CA ALA A 82 23.00 6.30 -14.60
C ALA A 82 22.52 7.61 -13.95
N ASN A 83 23.28 8.72 -14.04
CA ASN A 83 22.84 10.02 -13.54
C ASN A 83 23.22 11.16 -14.51
N PRO A 84 22.23 11.78 -15.19
CA PRO A 84 22.44 12.85 -16.16
C PRO A 84 23.24 14.05 -15.63
N ILE A 85 23.10 14.40 -14.36
CA ILE A 85 23.81 15.56 -13.76
C ILE A 85 25.31 15.27 -13.72
N SER A 86 25.67 14.14 -13.13
CA SER A 86 27.08 13.74 -12.96
C SER A 86 27.78 13.55 -14.29
N TYR A 87 27.02 13.13 -15.31
CA TYR A 87 27.50 13.01 -16.67
C TYR A 87 27.94 14.37 -17.23
N TRP A 88 27.04 15.35 -17.22
CA TRP A 88 27.33 16.65 -17.82
C TRP A 88 28.38 17.43 -17.05
N ASP A 89 28.42 17.33 -15.72
CA ASP A 89 29.50 17.93 -14.93
C ASP A 89 30.87 17.31 -15.26
N ALA A 90 30.92 15.98 -15.47
CA ALA A 90 32.14 15.29 -15.88
C ALA A 90 32.55 15.62 -17.33
N VAL A 91 31.58 15.80 -18.22
CA VAL A 91 31.79 16.26 -19.61
C VAL A 91 32.35 17.69 -19.63
N ILE A 92 31.73 18.61 -18.90
CA ILE A 92 32.16 20.01 -18.79
C ILE A 92 33.58 20.09 -18.19
N ALA A 93 33.88 19.26 -17.19
CA ALA A 93 35.21 19.17 -16.59
C ALA A 93 36.26 18.47 -17.48
N GLY A 94 35.89 17.99 -18.67
CA GLY A 94 36.79 17.26 -19.57
C GLY A 94 37.21 15.87 -19.08
N ARG A 95 36.56 15.34 -18.03
CA ARG A 95 36.84 14.00 -17.49
C ARG A 95 36.28 12.90 -18.41
N ILE A 96 35.20 13.19 -19.11
CA ILE A 96 34.54 12.29 -20.05
C ILE A 96 34.41 12.99 -21.39
N ARG A 97 34.71 12.27 -22.48
CA ARG A 97 34.40 12.74 -23.84
C ARG A 97 32.92 12.55 -24.12
N HIS A 98 32.21 13.64 -24.40
CA HIS A 98 30.80 13.59 -24.80
C HIS A 98 30.65 12.87 -26.14
N ALA A 99 29.70 11.94 -26.21
CA ALA A 99 29.27 11.28 -27.42
C ALA A 99 27.80 10.89 -27.27
N ILE A 100 26.98 11.20 -28.29
CA ILE A 100 25.58 10.79 -28.33
C ILE A 100 25.53 9.34 -28.78
N PRO A 101 24.89 8.43 -28.01
CA PRO A 101 24.71 7.05 -28.44
C PRO A 101 23.92 6.96 -29.75
N ALA A 102 24.43 6.20 -30.72
CA ALA A 102 23.76 5.97 -32.00
C ALA A 102 22.47 5.15 -31.86
N SER A 103 22.39 4.34 -30.80
CA SER A 103 21.25 3.48 -30.45
C SER A 103 20.69 3.83 -29.09
N GLY A 104 19.36 3.84 -28.97
CA GLY A 104 18.64 3.95 -27.70
C GLY A 104 17.25 4.54 -27.87
N ALA A 105 16.45 4.51 -26.80
CA ALA A 105 15.08 5.03 -26.82
C ALA A 105 15.09 6.55 -26.88
N ARG A 106 14.51 7.10 -27.95
CA ARG A 106 14.23 8.53 -28.10
C ARG A 106 12.84 8.79 -27.57
N ARG A 107 12.74 9.42 -26.41
CA ARG A 107 11.47 9.80 -25.80
C ARG A 107 11.56 11.22 -25.30
N SER A 108 10.61 12.05 -25.71
CA SER A 108 10.51 13.41 -25.19
C SER A 108 10.10 13.40 -23.72
N VAL A 109 10.42 14.48 -22.99
CA VAL A 109 9.94 14.65 -21.60
C VAL A 109 8.41 14.60 -21.52
N VAL A 110 7.71 15.09 -22.55
CA VAL A 110 6.25 15.02 -22.63
C VAL A 110 5.75 13.58 -22.69
N GLU A 111 6.37 12.75 -23.54
CA GLU A 111 6.02 11.33 -23.63
C GLU A 111 6.36 10.57 -22.35
N LEU A 112 7.49 10.90 -21.72
CA LEU A 112 7.88 10.31 -20.46
C LEU A 112 6.86 10.62 -19.36
N MET A 113 6.48 11.88 -19.20
CA MET A 113 5.44 12.31 -18.24
C MET A 113 4.09 11.65 -18.54
N LYS A 114 3.65 11.61 -19.81
CA LYS A 114 2.41 10.89 -20.18
C LYS A 114 2.47 9.41 -19.84
N SER A 115 3.59 8.74 -20.16
CA SER A 115 3.78 7.31 -19.87
C SER A 115 3.86 7.00 -18.37
N GLN A 116 4.25 7.99 -17.56
CA GLN A 116 4.28 7.89 -16.11
C GLN A 116 2.96 8.29 -15.45
N GLY A 117 1.89 8.60 -16.20
CA GLY A 117 0.56 8.85 -15.65
C GLY A 117 0.30 10.28 -15.18
N PHE A 118 1.09 11.27 -15.64
CA PHE A 118 0.82 12.68 -15.36
C PHE A 118 -0.52 13.10 -16.00
N GLY A 119 -1.36 13.75 -15.20
CA GLY A 119 -2.70 14.21 -15.54
C GLY A 119 -2.75 15.59 -16.20
N ALA A 120 -3.97 16.07 -16.49
CA ALA A 120 -4.19 17.31 -17.24
C ALA A 120 -3.63 18.57 -16.55
N ALA A 121 -3.69 18.64 -15.22
CA ALA A 121 -3.15 19.77 -14.46
C ALA A 121 -1.63 19.87 -14.60
N GLU A 122 -0.92 18.73 -14.48
CA GLU A 122 0.53 18.69 -14.64
C GLU A 122 0.95 18.96 -16.09
N LEU A 123 0.20 18.46 -17.08
CA LEU A 123 0.45 18.77 -18.49
C LEU A 123 0.25 20.26 -18.80
N THR A 124 -0.70 20.92 -18.13
CA THR A 124 -0.90 22.37 -18.23
C THR A 124 0.26 23.14 -17.59
N ALA A 125 0.74 22.70 -16.42
CA ALA A 125 1.92 23.28 -15.79
C ALA A 125 3.19 23.08 -16.65
N LEU A 126 3.32 21.92 -17.29
CA LEU A 126 4.41 21.63 -18.23
C LEU A 126 4.38 22.57 -19.45
N ASP A 127 3.20 22.87 -20.00
CA ASP A 127 3.07 23.86 -21.08
C ASP A 127 3.54 25.25 -20.64
N GLN A 128 3.25 25.66 -19.40
CA GLN A 128 3.79 26.91 -18.85
C GLN A 128 5.32 26.89 -18.75
N VAL A 129 5.93 25.75 -18.38
CA VAL A 129 7.40 25.58 -18.39
C VAL A 129 7.95 25.75 -19.81
N PHE A 130 7.30 25.17 -20.82
CA PHE A 130 7.73 25.32 -22.20
C PHE A 130 7.62 26.77 -22.70
N ARG A 131 6.51 27.45 -22.40
CA ARG A 131 6.35 28.87 -22.77
C ARG A 131 7.41 29.76 -22.12
N ALA A 132 7.68 29.55 -20.83
CA ALA A 132 8.71 30.30 -20.11
C ALA A 132 10.11 30.00 -20.67
N THR A 133 10.40 28.73 -20.99
CA THR A 133 11.65 28.32 -21.64
C THR A 133 11.79 28.98 -23.01
N ALA A 134 10.75 28.95 -23.85
CA ALA A 134 10.78 29.56 -25.19
C ALA A 134 11.01 31.07 -25.14
N ALA A 135 10.46 31.77 -24.13
CA ALA A 135 10.72 33.19 -23.91
C ALA A 135 12.18 33.45 -23.53
N LEU A 136 12.75 32.63 -22.64
CA LEU A 136 14.16 32.72 -22.25
C LEU A 136 15.10 32.42 -23.43
N SER A 137 14.82 31.36 -24.18
CA SER A 137 15.64 30.91 -25.31
C SER A 137 15.76 31.96 -26.42
N LYS A 138 14.78 32.85 -26.61
CA LYS A 138 14.91 33.97 -27.57
C LYS A 138 16.07 34.90 -27.20
N VAL A 139 16.21 35.24 -25.92
CA VAL A 139 17.32 36.08 -25.43
C VAL A 139 18.65 35.32 -25.53
N GLU A 140 18.64 34.03 -25.23
CA GLU A 140 19.82 33.16 -25.32
C GLU A 140 20.32 33.04 -26.76
N GLN A 141 19.43 32.88 -27.73
CA GLN A 141 19.78 32.83 -29.16
C GLN A 141 20.40 34.13 -29.66
N THR A 142 19.87 35.29 -29.24
CA THR A 142 20.48 36.58 -29.58
C THR A 142 21.86 36.74 -28.93
N ALA A 143 22.02 36.29 -27.67
CA ALA A 143 23.32 36.29 -27.00
C ALA A 143 24.31 35.32 -27.69
N PHE A 144 23.85 34.18 -28.18
CA PHE A 144 24.67 33.25 -28.96
C PHE A 144 25.12 33.86 -30.28
N ALA A 145 24.21 34.52 -31.01
CA ALA A 145 24.56 35.23 -32.23
C ALA A 145 25.58 36.35 -31.96
N ALA A 146 25.42 37.13 -30.89
CA ALA A 146 26.41 38.12 -30.47
C ALA A 146 27.78 37.48 -30.19
N THR A 147 27.79 36.32 -29.51
CA THR A 147 29.03 35.57 -29.21
C THR A 147 29.69 35.04 -30.49
N GLN A 148 28.93 34.71 -31.52
CA GLN A 148 29.43 34.21 -32.80
C GLN A 148 29.80 35.32 -33.80
N GLY A 149 29.57 36.59 -33.47
CA GLY A 149 29.73 37.70 -34.41
C GLY A 149 28.60 37.80 -35.44
N LEU A 150 27.47 37.14 -35.19
CA LEU A 150 26.31 37.11 -36.08
C LEU A 150 25.25 38.17 -35.71
N LEU A 151 25.59 39.16 -34.90
CA LEU A 151 24.68 40.22 -34.45
C LEU A 151 25.29 41.59 -34.73
N ASN A 152 24.52 42.46 -35.41
CA ASN A 152 24.84 43.88 -35.50
C ASN A 152 24.39 44.58 -34.21
N PRO A 153 25.31 45.19 -33.43
CA PRO A 153 24.97 45.82 -32.16
C PRO A 153 24.15 47.12 -32.31
N ASP A 154 24.23 47.79 -33.47
CA ASP A 154 23.57 49.08 -33.69
C ASP A 154 22.14 48.92 -34.22
N SER A 155 21.90 47.89 -35.05
CA SER A 155 20.55 47.58 -35.57
C SER A 155 19.84 46.46 -34.81
N GLY A 156 20.57 45.64 -34.05
CA GLY A 156 20.04 44.42 -33.43
C GLY A 156 19.70 43.31 -34.43
N GLU A 157 20.08 43.47 -35.70
CA GLU A 157 19.80 42.49 -36.76
C GLU A 157 20.88 41.41 -36.85
N PHE A 158 20.48 40.24 -37.33
CA PHE A 158 21.42 39.15 -37.58
C PHE A 158 22.26 39.45 -38.84
N VAL A 159 23.57 39.30 -38.75
CA VAL A 159 24.53 39.53 -39.83
C VAL A 159 25.37 38.29 -40.09
N SER A 160 25.88 38.13 -41.31
CA SER A 160 26.67 36.96 -41.69
C SER A 160 28.15 37.06 -41.31
N ASP A 161 28.71 38.28 -41.21
CA ASP A 161 30.12 38.54 -40.93
C ASP A 161 30.30 39.78 -40.04
N GLY A 162 30.09 39.61 -38.73
CA GLY A 162 30.42 40.62 -37.71
C GLY A 162 31.55 40.14 -36.79
N LEU A 163 32.08 41.07 -35.99
CA LEU A 163 33.06 40.74 -34.95
C LEU A 163 32.34 40.10 -33.75
N PRO A 164 32.85 38.98 -33.18
CA PRO A 164 32.35 38.43 -31.92
C PRO A 164 32.29 39.46 -30.79
N ARG A 165 31.11 39.61 -30.16
CA ARG A 165 30.84 40.57 -29.07
C ARG A 165 30.45 39.85 -27.79
N LEU A 166 31.45 39.26 -27.14
CA LEU A 166 31.28 38.57 -25.85
C LEU A 166 30.83 39.54 -24.75
N ASP A 167 31.24 40.81 -24.82
CA ASP A 167 30.83 41.88 -23.90
C ASP A 167 29.30 42.09 -23.90
N ILE A 168 28.71 42.20 -25.10
CA ILE A 168 27.26 42.35 -25.27
C ILE A 168 26.54 41.08 -24.84
N ALA A 169 26.99 39.93 -25.32
CA ALA A 169 26.39 38.63 -24.98
C ALA A 169 26.37 38.40 -23.45
N ASN A 170 27.47 38.71 -22.77
CA ASN A 170 27.61 38.56 -21.33
C ASN A 170 26.69 39.54 -20.57
N GLN A 171 26.58 40.80 -21.00
CA GLN A 171 25.62 41.75 -20.44
C GLN A 171 24.17 41.26 -20.61
N MET A 172 23.81 40.69 -21.77
CA MET A 172 22.46 40.20 -22.03
C MET A 172 22.04 39.11 -21.03
N VAL A 173 22.89 38.10 -20.80
CA VAL A 173 22.59 36.95 -19.92
C VAL A 173 22.72 37.27 -18.42
N HIS A 174 23.20 38.46 -18.08
CA HIS A 174 23.21 39.01 -16.71
C HIS A 174 22.23 40.16 -16.51
N SER A 175 21.50 40.56 -17.56
CA SER A 175 20.54 41.66 -17.52
C SER A 175 19.37 41.40 -16.56
N ALA A 176 18.76 42.47 -16.07
CA ALA A 176 17.54 42.38 -15.27
C ALA A 176 16.40 41.67 -16.01
N MET A 177 16.31 41.85 -17.35
CA MET A 177 15.36 41.15 -18.20
C MET A 177 15.60 39.64 -18.20
N TYR A 178 16.85 39.21 -18.42
CA TYR A 178 17.20 37.78 -18.39
C TYR A 178 16.91 37.15 -17.02
N ASN A 179 17.29 37.83 -15.94
CA ASN A 179 17.03 37.35 -14.58
C ASN A 179 15.51 37.24 -14.29
N THR A 180 14.70 38.15 -14.83
CA THR A 180 13.23 38.08 -14.73
C THR A 180 12.66 36.89 -15.50
N LEU A 181 13.12 36.64 -16.73
CA LEU A 181 12.71 35.48 -17.52
C LEU A 181 13.13 34.16 -16.85
N LYS A 182 14.35 34.10 -16.31
CA LYS A 182 14.82 32.95 -15.53
C LYS A 182 13.98 32.72 -14.27
N ALA A 183 13.61 33.78 -13.55
CA ALA A 183 12.72 33.68 -12.40
C ALA A 183 11.31 33.18 -12.79
N ASN A 184 10.78 33.60 -13.94
CA ASN A 184 9.50 33.10 -14.45
C ASN A 184 9.57 31.62 -14.85
N GLN A 185 10.66 31.18 -15.48
CA GLN A 185 10.89 29.75 -15.77
C GLN A 185 10.99 28.93 -14.49
N SER A 186 11.77 29.41 -13.52
CA SER A 186 11.92 28.74 -12.21
C SER A 186 10.57 28.61 -11.52
N ARG A 187 9.74 29.67 -11.53
CA ARG A 187 8.39 29.64 -10.98
C ARG A 187 7.49 28.62 -11.69
N ALA A 188 7.52 28.56 -13.02
CA ALA A 188 6.73 27.59 -13.78
C ALA A 188 7.12 26.14 -13.43
N VAL A 189 8.42 25.87 -13.28
CA VAL A 189 8.92 24.55 -12.84
C VAL A 189 8.47 24.25 -11.41
N SER A 190 8.54 25.22 -10.50
CA SER A 190 8.04 25.06 -9.12
C SER A 190 6.54 24.78 -9.07
N VAL A 191 5.73 25.41 -9.93
CA VAL A 191 4.29 25.13 -10.04
C VAL A 191 4.03 23.70 -10.52
N LEU A 192 4.80 23.22 -11.51
CA LEU A 192 4.72 21.84 -11.97
C LEU A 192 5.08 20.85 -10.84
N MET A 193 6.18 21.11 -10.12
CA MET A 193 6.60 20.28 -8.98
C MET A 193 5.54 20.25 -7.88
N ALA A 194 5.00 21.40 -7.48
CA ALA A 194 3.94 21.49 -6.47
C ALA A 194 2.66 20.75 -6.91
N THR A 195 2.24 20.92 -8.16
CA THR A 195 1.06 20.23 -8.70
C THR A 195 1.24 18.70 -8.70
N THR A 196 2.45 18.24 -9.04
CA THR A 196 2.82 16.81 -9.02
C THR A 196 2.86 16.28 -7.59
N ASP A 197 3.42 17.07 -6.66
CA ASP A 197 3.52 16.72 -5.25
C ASP A 197 2.13 16.61 -4.61
N ASP A 198 1.26 17.60 -4.81
CA ASP A 198 -0.09 17.61 -4.25
C ASP A 198 -0.92 16.41 -4.74
N ARG A 199 -0.93 16.14 -6.05
CA ARG A 199 -1.67 15.01 -6.62
C ARG A 199 -1.17 13.67 -6.08
N THR A 200 0.14 13.44 -6.18
CA THR A 200 0.72 12.15 -5.77
C THR A 200 0.62 11.94 -4.25
N GLN A 201 0.64 13.02 -3.45
CA GLN A 201 0.41 12.93 -2.01
C GLN A 201 -1.03 12.53 -1.72
N ALA A 202 -2.00 13.10 -2.44
CA ALA A 202 -3.41 12.74 -2.29
C ALA A 202 -3.66 11.27 -2.65
N GLU A 203 -2.99 10.74 -3.67
CA GLU A 203 -3.04 9.32 -4.03
C GLU A 203 -2.49 8.42 -2.92
N VAL A 204 -1.29 8.72 -2.40
CA VAL A 204 -0.69 7.98 -1.27
C VAL A 204 -1.62 8.02 -0.05
N ALA A 205 -2.10 9.21 0.32
CA ALA A 205 -3.00 9.37 1.47
C ALA A 205 -4.35 8.65 1.29
N SER A 206 -4.82 8.48 0.05
CA SER A 206 -6.04 7.70 -0.23
C SER A 206 -5.82 6.20 -0.05
N ALA A 207 -4.66 5.69 -0.49
CA ALA A 207 -4.27 4.30 -0.33
C ALA A 207 -4.01 3.95 1.14
N GLU A 208 -3.34 4.84 1.89
CA GLU A 208 -3.10 4.67 3.33
C GLU A 208 -4.40 4.60 4.11
N ARG A 209 -5.36 5.51 3.84
CA ARG A 209 -6.70 5.45 4.45
C ARG A 209 -7.46 4.17 4.09
N ALA A 210 -7.29 3.64 2.86
CA ALA A 210 -7.90 2.37 2.49
C ALA A 210 -7.31 1.21 3.30
N LEU A 211 -5.99 1.16 3.45
CA LEU A 211 -5.28 0.18 4.27
C LEU A 211 -5.71 0.25 5.75
N GLU A 212 -5.75 1.44 6.34
CA GLU A 212 -6.19 1.65 7.73
C GLU A 212 -7.61 1.13 7.97
N ARG A 213 -8.55 1.40 7.05
CA ARG A 213 -9.93 0.88 7.15
C ARG A 213 -9.96 -0.65 7.18
N TRP A 214 -9.19 -1.33 6.32
CA TRP A 214 -9.14 -2.79 6.30
C TRP A 214 -8.48 -3.37 7.54
N ILE A 215 -7.44 -2.73 8.06
CA ILE A 215 -6.81 -3.11 9.34
C ILE A 215 -7.84 -3.02 10.48
N LEU A 216 -8.57 -1.90 10.59
CA LEU A 216 -9.59 -1.71 11.62
C LEU A 216 -10.72 -2.74 11.51
N LEU A 217 -11.25 -2.98 10.30
CA LEU A 217 -12.27 -4.00 10.06
C LEU A 217 -11.78 -5.41 10.42
N SER A 218 -10.52 -5.73 10.11
CA SER A 218 -9.91 -7.01 10.51
C SER A 218 -9.79 -7.15 12.02
N LEU A 219 -9.45 -6.08 12.74
CA LEU A 219 -9.39 -6.10 14.21
C LEU A 219 -10.77 -6.34 14.83
N PHE A 220 -11.81 -5.67 14.31
CA PHE A 220 -13.19 -5.91 14.75
C PHE A 220 -13.64 -7.35 14.44
N SER A 221 -13.31 -7.87 13.26
CA SER A 221 -13.63 -9.25 12.87
C SER A 221 -12.94 -10.29 13.77
N MET A 222 -11.66 -10.05 14.10
CA MET A 222 -10.89 -10.88 15.01
C MET A 222 -11.51 -10.87 16.42
N GLY A 223 -11.82 -9.68 16.95
CA GLY A 223 -12.50 -9.53 18.23
C GLY A 223 -13.86 -10.25 18.28
N GLY A 224 -14.67 -10.10 17.23
CA GLY A 224 -15.94 -10.81 17.09
C GLY A 224 -15.78 -12.33 17.04
N THR A 225 -14.72 -12.82 16.39
CA THR A 225 -14.40 -14.26 16.32
C THR A 225 -14.03 -14.81 17.70
N ILE A 226 -13.24 -14.08 18.48
CA ILE A 226 -12.89 -14.45 19.86
C ILE A 226 -14.15 -14.51 20.74
N VAL A 227 -15.02 -13.51 20.67
CA VAL A 227 -16.28 -13.48 21.42
C VAL A 227 -17.18 -14.68 21.07
N LEU A 228 -17.33 -14.98 19.78
CA LEU A 228 -18.08 -16.15 19.32
C LEU A 228 -17.46 -17.46 19.81
N ALA A 229 -16.13 -17.56 19.86
CA ALA A 229 -15.44 -18.77 20.33
C ALA A 229 -15.67 -18.97 21.83
N VAL A 230 -15.56 -17.90 22.63
CA VAL A 230 -15.87 -17.93 24.07
C VAL A 230 -17.32 -18.32 24.31
N LEU A 231 -18.27 -17.77 23.53
CA LEU A 231 -19.68 -18.12 23.64
C LEU A 231 -19.93 -19.59 23.29
N ALA A 232 -19.33 -20.09 22.20
CA ALA A 232 -19.41 -21.49 21.81
C ALA A 232 -18.86 -22.42 22.90
N LEU A 233 -17.70 -22.10 23.47
CA LEU A 233 -17.12 -22.86 24.59
C LEU A 233 -18.04 -22.84 25.83
N ARG A 234 -18.68 -21.71 26.14
CA ARG A 234 -19.65 -21.65 27.23
C ARG A 234 -20.89 -22.51 26.96
N VAL A 235 -21.40 -22.53 25.73
CA VAL A 235 -22.53 -23.38 25.34
C VAL A 235 -22.13 -24.85 25.44
N ILE A 236 -21.00 -25.26 24.85
CA ILE A 236 -20.49 -26.63 24.94
C ILE A 236 -20.31 -27.07 26.40
N ARG A 237 -19.70 -26.20 27.23
CA ARG A 237 -19.53 -26.50 28.65
C ARG A 237 -20.86 -26.72 29.36
N ARG A 238 -21.85 -25.86 29.12
CA ARG A 238 -23.16 -25.90 29.80
C ARG A 238 -24.09 -26.98 29.27
N LYS A 239 -24.12 -27.21 27.95
CA LYS A 239 -25.07 -28.11 27.27
C LYS A 239 -24.51 -29.52 27.00
N VAL A 240 -23.20 -29.72 27.10
CA VAL A 240 -22.56 -31.01 26.79
C VAL A 240 -21.73 -31.49 27.98
N LEU A 241 -20.67 -30.77 28.36
CA LEU A 241 -19.70 -31.27 29.35
C LEU A 241 -20.32 -31.44 30.75
N LEU A 242 -21.13 -30.49 31.23
CA LEU A 242 -21.78 -30.58 32.53
C LEU A 242 -22.84 -31.71 32.58
N PRO A 243 -23.78 -31.82 31.62
CA PRO A 243 -24.73 -32.94 31.59
C PRO A 243 -24.07 -34.31 31.49
N ILE A 244 -23.01 -34.46 30.68
CA ILE A 244 -22.26 -35.71 30.60
C ILE A 244 -21.64 -36.07 31.95
N HIS A 245 -21.07 -35.09 32.66
CA HIS A 245 -20.51 -35.33 33.99
C HIS A 245 -21.58 -35.73 35.01
N GLN A 246 -22.77 -35.13 34.96
CA GLN A 246 -23.91 -35.48 35.81
C GLN A 246 -24.45 -36.89 35.52
N LEU A 247 -24.54 -37.25 34.24
CA LEU A 247 -24.89 -38.61 33.84
C LEU A 247 -23.87 -39.64 34.35
N GLY A 248 -22.58 -39.31 34.25
CA GLY A 248 -21.50 -40.14 34.80
C GLY A 248 -21.65 -40.37 36.30
N GLN A 249 -21.84 -39.30 37.07
CA GLN A 249 -22.06 -39.39 38.52
C GLN A 249 -23.32 -40.18 38.88
N GLY A 250 -24.40 -40.06 38.10
CA GLY A 250 -25.62 -40.85 38.30
C GLY A 250 -25.38 -42.34 38.04
N ALA A 251 -24.64 -42.67 36.99
CA ALA A 251 -24.27 -44.05 36.66
C ALA A 251 -23.38 -44.68 37.74
N ASP A 252 -22.41 -43.94 38.28
CA ASP A 252 -21.54 -44.42 39.36
C ASP A 252 -22.36 -44.80 40.61
N ARG A 253 -23.34 -43.97 41.01
CA ARG A 253 -24.22 -44.26 42.15
C ARG A 253 -25.12 -45.47 41.93
N LEU A 254 -25.62 -45.65 40.71
CA LEU A 254 -26.38 -46.86 40.34
C LEU A 254 -25.52 -48.11 40.43
N ALA A 255 -24.23 -48.03 40.08
CA ALA A 255 -23.28 -49.13 40.22
C ALA A 255 -22.97 -49.45 41.70
N GLU A 256 -23.00 -48.46 42.58
CA GLU A 256 -22.86 -48.62 44.04
C GLU A 256 -24.14 -49.16 44.72
N GLY A 257 -25.23 -49.33 43.98
CA GLY A 257 -26.50 -49.91 44.47
C GLY A 257 -27.54 -48.88 44.96
N ASP A 258 -27.28 -47.58 44.79
CA ASP A 258 -28.27 -46.52 45.06
C ASP A 258 -29.22 -46.34 43.86
N TYR A 259 -30.16 -47.28 43.71
CA TYR A 259 -31.17 -47.26 42.65
C TYR A 259 -32.25 -46.18 42.83
N ALA A 260 -32.27 -45.46 43.95
CA ALA A 260 -33.20 -44.35 44.18
C ALA A 260 -32.70 -43.02 43.58
N THR A 261 -31.41 -42.93 43.22
CA THR A 261 -30.87 -41.76 42.54
C THR A 261 -31.53 -41.59 41.16
N ARG A 262 -31.85 -40.34 40.80
CA ARG A 262 -32.36 -39.97 39.47
C ARG A 262 -31.51 -38.85 38.87
N THR A 263 -31.23 -38.99 37.58
CA THR A 263 -30.63 -37.96 36.73
C THR A 263 -31.69 -36.89 36.42
N ARG A 264 -31.94 -36.03 37.41
CA ARG A 264 -32.85 -34.86 37.31
C ARG A 264 -32.67 -34.11 35.99
N ALA A 265 -33.73 -33.43 35.54
CA ALA A 265 -33.79 -32.67 34.29
C ALA A 265 -32.45 -32.01 33.91
N LEU A 266 -31.72 -32.67 33.02
CA LEU A 266 -30.43 -32.21 32.54
C LEU A 266 -30.65 -30.95 31.69
N ASN A 267 -29.75 -29.99 31.82
CA ASN A 267 -29.73 -28.83 30.92
C ASN A 267 -28.91 -29.17 29.66
N GLY A 268 -29.11 -30.34 29.07
CA GLY A 268 -28.39 -30.83 27.90
C GLY A 268 -29.10 -30.52 26.59
N PHE A 269 -28.49 -30.95 25.48
CA PHE A 269 -29.20 -31.17 24.22
C PHE A 269 -30.19 -32.32 24.36
N ASP A 270 -31.15 -32.42 23.44
CA ASP A 270 -32.27 -33.36 23.52
C ASP A 270 -31.80 -34.82 23.57
N GLU A 271 -30.69 -35.16 22.91
CA GLU A 271 -30.09 -36.49 22.94
C GLU A 271 -29.56 -36.85 24.33
N LEU A 272 -28.88 -35.92 25.00
CA LEU A 272 -28.39 -36.13 26.37
C LEU A 272 -29.53 -36.16 27.39
N ASN A 273 -30.58 -35.37 27.17
CA ASN A 273 -31.78 -35.39 28.01
C ASN A 273 -32.59 -36.68 27.81
N ALA A 274 -32.65 -37.21 26.58
CA ALA A 274 -33.23 -38.52 26.29
C ALA A 274 -32.45 -39.62 26.99
N LEU A 275 -31.12 -39.59 26.93
CA LEU A 275 -30.26 -40.55 27.62
C LEU A 275 -30.47 -40.54 29.14
N GLY A 276 -30.56 -39.36 29.76
CA GLY A 276 -30.88 -39.25 31.20
C GLY A 276 -32.22 -39.90 31.55
N ARG A 277 -33.27 -39.65 30.76
CA ARG A 277 -34.58 -40.31 30.96
C ARG A 277 -34.50 -41.83 30.83
N THR A 278 -33.72 -42.32 29.88
CA THR A 278 -33.49 -43.77 29.72
C THR A 278 -32.78 -44.36 30.94
N VAL A 279 -31.74 -43.69 31.45
CA VAL A 279 -31.05 -44.10 32.69
C VAL A 279 -32.00 -44.13 33.88
N ASP A 280 -32.83 -43.10 34.04
CA ASP A 280 -33.83 -43.04 35.12
C ASP A 280 -34.87 -44.16 35.02
N THR A 281 -35.29 -44.50 33.80
CA THR A 281 -36.24 -45.59 33.56
C THR A 281 -35.62 -46.94 33.92
N MET A 282 -34.35 -47.16 33.59
CA MET A 282 -33.63 -48.38 33.98
C MET A 282 -33.45 -48.47 35.51
N ALA A 283 -33.09 -47.35 36.16
CA ALA A 283 -32.97 -47.29 37.62
C ALA A 283 -34.29 -47.65 38.31
N GLN A 284 -35.42 -47.09 37.84
CA GLN A 284 -36.75 -47.40 38.36
C GLN A 284 -37.10 -48.88 38.20
N ALA A 285 -36.84 -49.47 37.03
CA ALA A 285 -37.15 -50.87 36.78
C ALA A 285 -36.35 -51.81 37.71
N ILE A 286 -35.08 -51.48 38.01
CA ILE A 286 -34.24 -52.25 38.94
C ILE A 286 -34.73 -52.08 40.38
N GLU A 287 -35.07 -50.86 40.80
CA GLU A 287 -35.61 -50.58 42.13
C GLU A 287 -36.92 -51.34 42.38
N ASP A 288 -37.84 -51.33 41.40
CA ASP A 288 -39.11 -52.06 41.47
C ASP A 288 -38.90 -53.58 41.54
N ASP A 289 -37.94 -54.15 40.78
CA ASP A 289 -37.60 -55.58 40.84
C ASP A 289 -37.03 -55.98 42.20
N ILE A 290 -36.14 -55.17 42.78
CA ILE A 290 -35.60 -55.40 44.13
C ILE A 290 -36.71 -55.29 45.19
N GLY A 291 -37.60 -54.31 45.08
CA GLY A 291 -38.75 -54.14 45.96
C GLY A 291 -39.66 -55.36 45.97
N ARG A 292 -40.08 -55.83 44.78
CA ARG A 292 -40.89 -57.04 44.63
C ARG A 292 -40.20 -58.27 45.21
N ARG A 293 -38.89 -58.43 45.01
CA ARG A 293 -38.15 -59.56 45.59
C ARG A 293 -38.13 -59.52 47.11
N ARG A 294 -38.00 -58.34 47.73
CA ARG A 294 -38.07 -58.18 49.19
C ARG A 294 -39.45 -58.48 49.74
N GLU A 295 -40.51 -58.05 49.07
CA GLU A 295 -41.90 -58.38 49.45
C GLU A 295 -42.14 -59.89 49.40
N VAL A 296 -41.75 -60.55 48.31
CA VAL A 296 -41.85 -62.01 48.17
C VAL A 296 -41.04 -62.74 49.24
N GLN A 297 -39.83 -62.27 49.57
CA GLN A 297 -39.03 -62.84 50.66
C GLN A 297 -39.70 -62.68 52.02
N ALA A 298 -40.26 -61.51 52.32
CA ALA A 298 -40.96 -61.27 53.58
C ALA A 298 -42.23 -62.15 53.70
N GLU A 299 -43.00 -62.31 52.61
CA GLU A 299 -44.14 -63.23 52.57
C GLU A 299 -43.71 -64.69 52.79
N LEU A 300 -42.61 -65.13 52.16
CA LEU A 300 -42.03 -66.45 52.36
C LEU A 300 -41.55 -66.68 53.80
N GLU A 301 -40.90 -65.70 54.41
CA GLU A 301 -40.47 -65.77 55.82
C GLU A 301 -41.67 -65.84 56.77
N LEU A 302 -42.70 -65.04 56.52
CA LEU A 302 -43.92 -65.02 57.34
C LEU A 302 -44.69 -66.33 57.20
N ALA A 303 -44.80 -66.87 55.98
CA ALA A 303 -45.37 -68.19 55.73
C ALA A 303 -44.56 -69.31 56.40
N ARG A 304 -43.22 -69.19 56.42
CA ARG A 304 -42.35 -70.16 57.11
C ARG A 304 -42.51 -70.10 58.63
N GLN A 305 -42.58 -68.90 59.22
CA GLN A 305 -42.86 -68.73 60.65
C GLN A 305 -44.22 -69.34 61.03
N GLN A 306 -45.25 -69.09 60.23
CA GLN A 306 -46.57 -69.72 60.43
C GLN A 306 -46.52 -71.25 60.34
N ALA A 307 -45.72 -71.81 59.43
CA ALA A 307 -45.53 -73.26 59.31
C ALA A 307 -44.74 -73.87 60.49
N GLU A 308 -43.73 -73.16 61.01
CA GLU A 308 -42.95 -73.56 62.19
C GLU A 308 -43.80 -73.48 63.49
N GLU A 309 -44.65 -72.46 63.63
CA GLU A 309 -45.62 -72.38 64.74
C GLU A 309 -46.66 -73.50 64.68
N ALA A 310 -47.13 -73.88 63.47
CA ALA A 310 -48.08 -74.97 63.28
C ALA A 310 -47.48 -76.38 63.50
N THR A 311 -46.15 -76.52 63.51
CA THR A 311 -45.47 -77.81 63.78
C THR A 311 -45.03 -77.98 65.23
N LEU A 312 -45.07 -76.91 66.05
CA LEU A 312 -44.76 -76.92 67.47
C LEU A 312 -46.01 -76.95 68.39
N ALA A 313 -47.21 -76.87 67.82
CA ALA A 313 -48.51 -77.01 68.50
C ALA A 313 -49.08 -78.43 68.33
#